data_AF-A0A142XG31-F1
#
_entry.id   AF-A0A142XG31-F1
#
_cell.length_a   1.000
_cell.length_b   1.000
_cell.length_c   1.000
_cell.angle_alpha   90.00
_cell.angle_beta   90.00
_cell.angle_gamma   90.00
#
_symmetry.space_group_name_H-M   'P 1'
#
loop_
_entity.id
_entity.type
_entity.pdbx_description
1 polymer ?
#
loop_
_entity_poly.entity_id
_entity_poly.type
_entity_poly.pdbx_seq_one_letter_code
_entity_poly.pdbx_strand_id
1 'polypeptide(L)'
;MPDEWVAVAVMLGAVAVLVTVRLAVARGSAIEFADAREEQLTRRLAARVRCALADALPAVRNEIRHGPNQTDETLLKRAEYHYRQNLPEPAPCRVYRDGVRR
;
A
#
# COMPACT_ATOMS: atom_id res chain seq x y z
N MET A 1 40.47 17.86 -17.08
CA MET A 1 39.21 18.10 -16.38
C MET A 1 38.58 16.74 -16.03
N PRO A 2 39.02 16.07 -14.95
CA PRO A 2 38.48 14.76 -14.54
C PRO A 2 37.37 14.85 -13.48
N ASP A 3 37.17 16.01 -12.84
CA ASP A 3 36.30 16.16 -11.65
C ASP A 3 34.80 16.07 -11.95
N GLU A 4 34.38 16.46 -13.15
CA GLU A 4 32.97 16.50 -13.54
C GLU A 4 32.33 15.10 -13.69
N TRP A 5 33.11 14.10 -14.10
CA TRP A 5 32.63 12.71 -14.22
C TRP A 5 32.50 12.01 -12.87
N VAL A 6 33.33 12.38 -11.90
CA VAL A 6 33.28 11.83 -10.53
C VAL A 6 32.00 12.29 -9.82
N ALA A 7 31.62 13.57 -9.98
CA ALA A 7 30.40 14.12 -9.39
C ALA A 7 29.13 13.43 -9.94
N VAL A 8 29.09 13.14 -11.24
CA VAL A 8 27.96 12.44 -11.87
C VAL A 8 27.86 10.97 -11.40
N ALA A 9 28.99 10.28 -11.28
CA ALA A 9 29.03 8.90 -10.80
C ALA A 9 28.57 8.80 -9.33
N VAL A 10 28.96 9.76 -8.47
CA VAL A 10 28.52 9.81 -7.07
C VAL A 10 27.02 10.11 -6.96
N MET A 11 26.49 11.03 -7.78
CA MET A 11 25.06 11.34 -7.80
C MET A 11 24.22 10.15 -8.26
N LEU A 12 24.63 9.44 -9.31
CA LEU A 12 23.95 8.22 -9.78
C LEU A 12 24.03 7.08 -8.75
N GLY A 13 25.19 6.91 -8.10
CA GLY A 13 25.36 5.96 -7.01
C GLY A 13 24.45 6.26 -5.82
N ALA A 14 24.36 7.52 -5.41
CA ALA A 14 23.50 7.95 -4.31
C ALA A 14 22.01 7.69 -4.60
N VAL A 15 21.55 7.95 -5.83
CA VAL A 15 20.16 7.66 -6.25
C VAL A 15 19.88 6.16 -6.24
N ALA A 16 20.80 5.34 -6.75
CA ALA A 16 20.67 3.89 -6.77
C ALA A 16 20.61 3.29 -5.34
N VAL A 17 21.42 3.82 -4.42
CA VAL A 17 21.40 3.42 -3.00
C VAL A 17 20.09 3.85 -2.34
N LEU A 18 19.59 5.05 -2.62
CA LEU A 18 18.32 5.52 -2.06
C LEU A 18 17.11 4.70 -2.54
N VAL A 19 17.10 4.31 -3.81
CA VAL A 19 16.07 3.44 -4.39
C VAL A 19 16.14 2.03 -3.81
N THR A 20 17.33 1.46 -3.67
CA THR A 20 17.50 0.11 -3.10
C THR A 20 17.17 0.08 -1.61
N VAL A 21 17.55 1.10 -0.84
CA VAL A 21 17.15 1.25 0.57
C VAL A 21 15.64 1.42 0.69
N ARG A 22 14.99 2.24 -0.14
CA ARG A 22 13.53 2.34 -0.14
C ARG A 22 12.85 1.02 -0.49
N LEU A 23 13.34 0.28 -1.47
CA LEU A 23 12.82 -1.04 -1.83
C LEU A 23 13.03 -2.06 -0.71
N ALA A 24 14.17 -2.00 -0.01
CA ALA A 24 14.49 -2.88 1.10
C ALA A 24 13.64 -2.56 2.33
N VAL A 25 13.45 -1.27 2.66
CA VAL A 25 12.56 -0.83 3.75
C VAL A 25 11.10 -1.19 3.43
N ALA A 26 10.66 -1.02 2.17
CA ALA A 26 9.33 -1.44 1.74
C ALA A 26 9.11 -2.96 1.79
N ARG A 27 10.18 -3.76 1.71
CA ARG A 27 10.12 -5.23 1.85
C ARG A 27 10.36 -5.73 3.28
N GLY A 28 10.98 -4.92 4.14
CA GLY A 28 11.55 -5.35 5.41
C GLY A 28 10.72 -5.05 6.66
N SER A 29 9.72 -4.17 6.59
CA SER A 29 8.79 -4.03 7.71
C SER A 29 7.82 -5.21 7.68
N ALA A 30 7.97 -6.13 8.64
CA ALA A 30 6.88 -7.01 9.00
C ALA A 30 5.66 -6.13 9.25
N ILE A 31 4.55 -6.40 8.55
CA ILE A 31 3.33 -5.62 8.73
C ILE A 31 2.83 -5.90 10.14
N GLU A 32 2.97 -4.91 11.01
CA GLU A 32 2.45 -4.99 12.38
C GLU A 32 0.97 -4.60 12.37
N PHE A 33 0.13 -5.52 12.85
CA PHE A 33 -1.29 -5.28 13.06
C PHE A 33 -1.56 -4.95 14.53
N ALA A 34 -2.52 -4.06 14.79
CA ALA A 34 -2.91 -3.72 16.15
C ALA A 34 -3.58 -4.89 16.89
N ASP A 35 -4.37 -5.69 16.17
CA ASP A 35 -5.06 -6.88 16.67
C ASP A 35 -5.43 -7.84 15.52
N ALA A 36 -5.98 -9.00 15.87
CA ALA A 36 -6.42 -10.01 14.89
C ALA A 36 -7.57 -9.52 13.98
N ARG A 37 -8.37 -8.55 14.45
CA ARG A 37 -9.49 -7.99 13.70
C ARG A 37 -8.98 -7.07 12.59
N GLU A 38 -8.02 -6.21 12.87
CA GLU A 38 -7.33 -5.37 11.88
C GLU A 38 -6.67 -6.23 10.80
N GLU A 39 -5.97 -7.30 11.21
CA GLU A 39 -5.35 -8.24 10.28
C GLU A 39 -6.39 -8.89 9.35
N GLN A 40 -7.48 -9.42 9.92
CA GLN A 40 -8.53 -10.09 9.15
C GLN A 40 -9.20 -9.13 8.15
N LEU A 41 -9.54 -7.93 8.58
CA LEU A 41 -10.12 -6.90 7.73
C LEU A 41 -9.16 -6.51 6.60
N THR A 42 -7.86 -6.34 6.91
CA THR A 42 -6.83 -5.99 5.92
C THR A 42 -6.66 -7.09 4.88
N ARG A 43 -6.60 -8.36 5.29
CA ARG A 43 -6.53 -9.51 4.36
C ARG A 43 -7.76 -9.57 3.44
N ARG A 44 -8.96 -9.35 3.98
CA ARG A 44 -10.22 -9.34 3.20
C ARG A 44 -10.27 -8.18 2.21
N LEU A 45 -9.86 -6.98 2.63
CA LEU A 45 -9.81 -5.82 1.74
C LEU A 45 -8.79 -6.06 0.62
N ALA A 46 -7.58 -6.51 0.96
CA ALA A 46 -6.52 -6.79 0.00
C ALA A 46 -6.94 -7.81 -1.06
N ALA A 47 -7.67 -8.85 -0.66
CA ALA A 47 -8.24 -9.82 -1.61
C ALA A 47 -9.29 -9.20 -2.55
N ARG A 48 -10.13 -8.28 -2.05
CA ARG A 48 -11.17 -7.60 -2.86
C ARG A 48 -10.57 -6.63 -3.89
N VAL A 49 -9.61 -5.82 -3.48
CA VAL A 49 -9.00 -4.79 -4.34
C VAL A 49 -7.70 -5.24 -5.01
N ARG A 50 -7.30 -6.51 -4.79
CA ARG A 50 -6.10 -7.16 -5.34
C ARG A 50 -4.82 -6.37 -5.10
N CYS A 51 -4.61 -5.97 -3.85
CA CYS A 51 -3.42 -5.22 -3.44
C CYS A 51 -2.54 -6.02 -2.47
N ALA A 52 -1.33 -5.51 -2.22
CA ALA A 52 -0.53 -5.99 -1.11
C ALA A 52 -1.19 -5.56 0.22
N LEU A 53 -0.98 -6.36 1.27
CA LEU A 53 -1.53 -6.05 2.61
C LEU A 53 -1.11 -4.66 3.10
N ALA A 54 0.13 -4.24 2.80
CA ALA A 54 0.65 -2.93 3.18
C ALA A 54 -0.14 -1.77 2.55
N ASP A 55 -0.69 -1.97 1.35
CA ASP A 55 -1.48 -0.94 0.65
C ASP A 55 -2.94 -0.89 1.16
N ALA A 56 -3.50 -2.03 1.58
CA ALA A 56 -4.84 -2.09 2.17
C ALA A 56 -4.91 -1.55 3.60
N LEU A 57 -3.83 -1.74 4.38
CA LEU A 57 -3.81 -1.48 5.82
C LEU A 57 -4.19 -0.03 6.20
N PRO A 58 -3.70 1.03 5.52
CA PRO A 58 -4.07 2.41 5.88
C PRO A 58 -5.57 2.68 5.76
N ALA A 59 -6.25 2.09 4.77
CA ALA A 59 -7.69 2.25 4.59
C ALA A 59 -8.49 1.57 5.72
N VAL A 60 -8.08 0.36 6.12
CA VAL A 60 -8.71 -0.35 7.25
C VAL A 60 -8.49 0.41 8.56
N ARG A 61 -7.25 0.85 8.83
CA ARG A 61 -6.92 1.68 10.00
C ARG A 61 -7.76 2.93 10.08
N ASN A 62 -7.94 3.60 8.95
CA ASN A 62 -8.77 4.79 8.88
C ASN A 62 -10.20 4.50 9.31
N GLU A 63 -10.80 3.40 8.82
CA GLU A 63 -12.18 3.08 9.17
C GLU A 63 -12.35 2.58 10.60
N ILE A 64 -11.42 1.77 11.12
CA ILE A 64 -11.44 1.34 12.53
C ILE A 64 -11.35 2.57 13.45
N ARG A 65 -10.48 3.53 13.13
CA ARG A 65 -10.33 4.77 13.90
C ARG A 65 -11.62 5.61 13.93
N HIS A 66 -12.32 5.73 12.80
CA HIS A 66 -13.52 6.57 12.69
C HIS A 66 -14.84 5.85 13.02
N GLY A 67 -14.83 4.52 13.06
CA GLY A 67 -16.02 3.71 13.31
C GLY A 67 -15.71 2.40 14.04
N PRO A 68 -15.07 2.42 15.21
CA PRO A 68 -14.58 1.20 15.88
C PRO A 68 -15.70 0.20 16.22
N ASN A 69 -16.91 0.72 16.48
CA ASN A 69 -18.09 -0.06 16.83
C ASN A 69 -18.92 -0.51 15.61
N GLN A 70 -18.47 -0.21 14.39
CA GLN A 70 -19.15 -0.68 13.18
C GLN A 70 -18.90 -2.17 12.98
N THR A 71 -19.81 -2.82 12.27
CA THR A 71 -19.63 -4.20 11.86
C THR A 71 -18.47 -4.32 10.87
N ASP A 72 -17.82 -5.47 10.86
CA ASP A 72 -16.69 -5.74 9.96
C ASP A 72 -17.06 -5.60 8.48
N GLU A 73 -18.30 -5.93 8.12
CA GLU A 73 -18.79 -5.75 6.75
C GLU A 73 -18.90 -4.28 6.37
N THR A 74 -19.42 -3.44 7.28
CA THR A 74 -19.51 -2.00 7.06
C THR A 74 -18.12 -1.37 6.97
N LEU A 75 -17.21 -1.75 7.85
CA LEU A 75 -15.81 -1.31 7.81
C LEU A 75 -15.16 -1.68 6.48
N LEU A 76 -15.35 -2.90 5.98
CA LEU A 76 -14.82 -3.32 4.69
C LEU A 76 -15.38 -2.52 3.52
N LYS A 77 -16.71 -2.29 3.47
CA LYS A 77 -17.33 -1.51 2.39
C LYS A 77 -16.82 -0.07 2.38
N ARG A 78 -16.66 0.54 3.55
CA ARG A 78 -16.15 1.91 3.68
C ARG A 78 -14.67 2.01 3.34
N ALA A 79 -13.86 1.06 3.82
CA ALA A 79 -12.44 1.01 3.52
C ALA A 79 -12.22 0.79 2.02
N GLU A 80 -13.02 -0.07 1.40
CA GLU A 80 -13.04 -0.25 -0.05
C GLU A 80 -13.44 1.03 -0.79
N TYR A 81 -14.51 1.72 -0.36
CA TYR A 81 -14.89 3.01 -0.93
C TYR A 81 -13.77 4.05 -0.84
N HIS A 82 -13.17 4.25 0.33
CA HIS A 82 -12.07 5.20 0.51
C HIS A 82 -10.80 4.80 -0.23
N TYR A 83 -10.49 3.50 -0.27
CA TYR A 83 -9.40 2.99 -1.06
C TYR A 83 -9.57 3.35 -2.54
N ARG A 84 -10.79 3.30 -3.07
CA ARG A 84 -11.09 3.66 -4.47
C ARG A 84 -11.05 5.16 -4.74
N GLN A 85 -11.56 5.97 -3.81
CA GLN A 85 -11.67 7.42 -3.99
C GLN A 85 -10.35 8.17 -3.80
N ASN A 86 -9.47 7.66 -2.94
CA ASN A 86 -8.23 8.34 -2.55
C ASN A 86 -6.97 7.77 -3.20
N LEU A 87 -7.07 7.13 -4.37
CA LEU A 87 -5.88 6.58 -5.02
C LEU A 87 -4.93 7.70 -5.45
N PRO A 88 -3.67 7.72 -4.96
CA PRO A 88 -2.64 8.47 -5.63
C PRO A 88 -2.40 7.82 -6.99
N GLU A 89 -2.44 8.59 -8.07
CA GLU A 89 -1.93 8.10 -9.36
C GLU A 89 -0.42 7.87 -9.24
N PRO A 90 0.13 6.75 -9.75
CA PRO A 90 -0.57 5.62 -10.36
C PRO A 90 -1.02 4.61 -9.29
N ALA A 91 -2.30 4.25 -9.31
CA ALA A 91 -2.86 3.21 -8.45
C ALA A 91 -2.16 1.87 -8.70
N PRO A 92 -1.43 1.29 -7.73
CA PRO A 92 -0.75 0.01 -7.94
C PRO A 92 -1.72 -1.17 -8.11
N CYS A 93 -3.01 -0.98 -7.86
CA CYS A 93 -3.97 -2.06 -7.65
C CYS A 93 -5.19 -1.97 -8.57
N ARG A 94 -5.63 -3.13 -9.09
CA ARG A 94 -6.74 -3.22 -10.04
C ARG A 94 -8.07 -3.22 -9.29
N VAL A 95 -8.69 -2.05 -9.22
CA VAL A 95 -10.00 -1.81 -8.59
C VAL A 95 -11.17 -2.40 -9.39
N TYR A 96 -11.05 -2.49 -10.71
CA TYR A 96 -12.08 -3.07 -11.58
C TYR A 96 -11.59 -4.36 -12.23
N ARG A 97 -12.34 -5.44 -12.01
CA ARG A 97 -12.38 -6.57 -12.94
C ARG A 97 -13.72 -6.47 -13.66
N ASP A 98 -13.70 -5.93 -14.88
CA ASP A 98 -14.72 -6.36 -15.84
C ASP A 98 -14.47 -7.85 -16.05
N GLY A 99 -15.28 -8.66 -15.39
CA GLY A 99 -15.29 -10.11 -15.54
C GLY A 99 -15.86 -10.48 -16.90
N VAL A 100 -15.20 -10.09 -17.99
CA VAL A 100 -15.46 -10.67 -19.31
C VAL A 100 -14.90 -12.08 -19.28
N ARG A 101 -15.72 -13.03 -18.83
CA ARG A 101 -15.49 -14.46 -19.04
C ARG A 101 -15.36 -14.68 -20.55
N ARG A 102 -14.19 -15.14 -20.99
CA ARG A 102 -14.07 -15.93 -22.23
C ARG A 102 -14.07 -17.39 -21.85
#